data_AF-A0ABC8V5D8-F1
#
_entry.id   AF-A0ABC8V5D8-F1
#
_cell.length_a   1.000
_cell.length_b   1.000
_cell.length_c   1.000
_cell.angle_alpha   90.00
_cell.angle_beta   90.00
_cell.angle_gamma   90.00
#
_symmetry.space_group_name_H-M   'P 1'
#
loop_
_entity.id
_entity.type
_entity.pdbx_description
1 polymer ?
#
loop_
_entity_poly.entity_id
_entity_poly.type
_entity_poly.pdbx_seq_one_letter_code
_entity_poly.pdbx_strand_id
1 'polypeptide(L)'
;MGAETVGAICDELAVEENATLHNINKERAVEDTAPPPVVVQGYGYQRDLISRKSLLEVVKETVLSHLTKKCPSHVQVIGLLCRTPQKESRHELLRRVVAGGGVFKSENGTKVHLPGANLNDIANQADDLVETMESRPVVPDRKLLARLVLIREEARNMMGGGILDERNDRGLNTLPQSEVNFLTKLVALRPGKTVREMITNVMQGKDEGADNSSSDEESTTGERKPSGIAGRASVTGRKPLPVRPGMFLETVSKVLGGIYAGDVPGITAQHLEWVHQNTLQILQEMAF
;
A
#
# COMPACT_ATOMS: atom_id res chain seq x y z
N MET A 1 -13.57 -11.80 -24.33
CA MET A 1 -13.62 -11.29 -22.94
C MET A 1 -12.28 -10.81 -22.38
N GLY A 2 -11.14 -10.93 -23.10
CA GLY A 2 -9.82 -10.51 -22.58
C GLY A 2 -9.20 -9.28 -23.26
N ALA A 3 -9.96 -8.53 -24.08
CA ALA A 3 -9.48 -7.30 -24.73
C ALA A 3 -9.87 -6.05 -23.93
N GLU A 4 -11.13 -5.94 -23.50
CA GLU A 4 -11.67 -4.77 -22.79
C GLU A 4 -10.96 -4.46 -21.45
N THR A 5 -10.43 -5.48 -20.77
CA THR A 5 -9.63 -5.31 -19.55
C THR A 5 -8.19 -4.87 -19.83
N VAL A 6 -7.69 -5.08 -21.05
CA VAL A 6 -6.36 -4.67 -21.52
C VAL A 6 -6.35 -3.19 -21.92
N GLY A 7 -7.45 -2.71 -22.50
CA GLY A 7 -7.74 -1.28 -22.65
C GLY A 7 -7.64 -0.56 -21.32
N ALA A 8 -8.43 -0.96 -20.31
CA ALA A 8 -8.49 -0.27 -19.03
C ALA A 8 -7.12 -0.10 -18.32
N ILE A 9 -6.28 -1.15 -18.29
CA ILE A 9 -4.94 -1.12 -17.66
C ILE A 9 -4.01 -0.17 -18.39
N CYS A 10 -4.05 -0.20 -19.72
CA CYS A 10 -3.16 0.59 -20.52
C CYS A 10 -3.70 2.02 -20.76
N ASP A 11 -5.00 2.24 -20.62
CA ASP A 11 -5.68 3.53 -20.64
C ASP A 11 -5.42 4.27 -19.33
N GLU A 12 -5.45 3.62 -18.16
CA GLU A 12 -5.03 4.26 -16.91
C GLU A 12 -3.55 4.68 -16.94
N LEU A 13 -2.68 3.88 -17.54
CA LEU A 13 -1.26 4.22 -17.73
C LEU A 13 -1.03 5.29 -18.82
N ALA A 14 -1.90 5.36 -19.85
CA ALA A 14 -1.78 6.31 -20.96
C ALA A 14 -2.51 7.65 -20.73
N VAL A 15 -3.53 7.70 -19.87
CA VAL A 15 -4.26 8.93 -19.51
C VAL A 15 -3.34 9.89 -18.77
N GLU A 16 -2.39 9.41 -17.96
CA GLU A 16 -1.39 10.27 -17.33
C GLU A 16 -0.35 10.81 -18.32
N GLU A 17 0.06 10.02 -19.32
CA GLU A 17 1.07 10.42 -20.34
C GLU A 17 0.49 11.40 -21.38
N ASN A 18 -0.81 11.28 -21.72
CA ASN A 18 -1.48 12.21 -22.66
C ASN A 18 -1.96 13.51 -21.99
N ALA A 19 -2.34 13.49 -20.71
CA ALA A 19 -2.67 14.72 -19.97
C ALA A 19 -1.46 15.64 -19.80
N THR A 20 -0.24 15.08 -19.74
CA THR A 20 1.02 15.83 -19.70
C THR A 20 1.35 16.47 -21.06
N LEU A 21 1.16 15.75 -22.17
CA LEU A 21 1.46 16.26 -23.52
C LEU A 21 0.45 17.32 -24.01
N HIS A 22 -0.82 17.23 -23.61
CA HIS A 22 -1.85 18.19 -24.05
C HIS A 22 -1.72 19.57 -23.38
N ASN A 23 -1.18 19.64 -22.16
CA ASN A 23 -0.89 20.91 -21.48
C ASN A 23 0.33 21.63 -22.08
N ILE A 24 1.34 20.90 -22.57
CA ILE A 24 2.54 21.47 -23.20
C ILE A 24 2.23 22.11 -24.56
N ASN A 25 1.29 21.54 -25.33
CA ASN A 25 0.95 22.05 -26.66
C ASN A 25 -0.04 23.21 -26.66
N LYS A 26 -0.83 23.38 -25.58
CA LYS A 26 -1.82 24.46 -25.47
C LYS A 26 -1.18 25.83 -25.16
N GLU A 27 0.00 25.84 -24.52
CA GLU A 27 0.76 27.07 -24.22
C GLU A 27 1.56 27.61 -25.42
N ARG A 28 1.72 26.85 -26.51
CA ARG A 28 2.45 27.29 -27.72
C ARG A 28 1.58 27.93 -28.81
N ALA A 29 0.25 27.87 -28.71
CA ALA A 29 -0.64 28.26 -29.81
C ALA A 29 -1.29 29.66 -29.67
N VAL A 30 -0.89 30.47 -28.69
CA VAL A 30 -1.47 31.81 -28.47
C VAL A 30 -0.37 32.86 -28.31
N GLU A 31 0.44 33.08 -29.36
CA GLU A 31 1.26 34.29 -29.45
C GLU A 31 1.60 34.59 -30.92
N ASP A 32 0.60 34.98 -31.72
CA ASP A 32 0.85 35.75 -32.95
C ASP A 32 -0.42 36.48 -33.41
N THR A 33 -0.59 37.75 -33.00
CA THR A 33 -1.11 38.87 -33.81
C THR A 33 -1.28 40.17 -32.97
N ALA A 34 -0.44 41.17 -33.30
CA ALA A 34 -0.53 42.64 -33.07
C ALA A 34 -0.17 43.29 -31.69
N PRO A 35 0.60 44.42 -31.66
CA PRO A 35 0.97 45.19 -30.45
C PRO A 35 0.24 46.56 -30.31
N PRO A 36 0.51 47.43 -29.30
CA PRO A 36 0.30 47.33 -27.84
C PRO A 36 -0.63 48.46 -27.28
N PRO A 37 -0.86 48.57 -25.96
CA PRO A 37 -0.09 49.60 -25.24
C PRO A 37 0.48 49.15 -23.89
N VAL A 38 1.48 49.91 -23.47
CA VAL A 38 2.41 49.69 -22.35
C VAL A 38 1.69 49.70 -20.99
N VAL A 39 1.84 48.62 -20.22
CA VAL A 39 1.72 48.65 -18.75
C VAL A 39 2.91 47.91 -18.12
N VAL A 40 3.44 48.55 -17.08
CA VAL A 40 4.75 48.40 -16.47
C VAL A 40 4.85 47.14 -15.58
N GLN A 41 5.99 46.44 -15.74
CA GLN A 41 6.72 45.59 -14.78
C GLN A 41 5.92 44.77 -13.75
N GLY A 42 5.56 43.54 -14.15
CA GLY A 42 5.22 42.43 -13.24
C GLY A 42 5.48 41.03 -13.82
N TYR A 43 5.79 40.92 -15.12
CA TYR A 43 5.78 39.65 -15.87
C TYR A 43 7.11 38.87 -15.86
N GLY A 44 8.22 39.48 -15.42
CA GLY A 44 9.54 38.83 -15.44
C GLY A 44 9.70 37.74 -14.38
N TYR A 45 9.19 37.97 -13.17
CA TYR A 45 9.29 37.01 -12.05
C TYR A 45 8.41 35.77 -12.25
N GLN A 46 7.24 35.93 -12.87
CA GLN A 46 6.30 34.84 -13.11
C GLN A 46 6.82 33.86 -14.18
N ARG A 47 7.39 34.36 -15.29
CA ARG A 47 7.95 33.52 -16.38
C ARG A 47 9.16 32.71 -15.91
N ASP A 48 10.02 33.30 -15.09
CA ASP A 48 11.20 32.62 -14.55
C ASP A 48 10.81 31.52 -13.54
N LEU A 49 9.75 31.74 -12.73
CA LEU A 49 9.19 30.68 -11.86
C LEU A 49 8.56 29.52 -12.63
N ILE A 50 7.85 29.81 -13.73
CA ILE A 50 7.23 28.79 -14.59
C ILE A 50 8.32 27.96 -15.28
N SER A 51 9.36 28.62 -15.80
CA SER A 51 10.51 27.96 -16.44
C SER A 51 11.29 27.09 -15.46
N ARG A 52 11.47 27.52 -14.21
CA ARG A 52 12.15 26.71 -13.18
C ARG A 52 11.30 25.52 -12.74
N LYS A 53 9.99 25.68 -12.61
CA LYS A 53 9.06 24.57 -12.29
C LYS A 53 9.03 23.52 -13.40
N SER A 54 8.93 23.94 -14.66
CA SER A 54 8.95 23.00 -15.80
C SER A 54 10.31 22.29 -15.92
N LEU A 55 11.42 23.00 -15.70
CA LEU A 55 12.75 22.37 -15.62
C LEU A 55 12.83 21.36 -14.47
N LEU A 56 12.29 21.68 -13.29
CA LEU A 56 12.30 20.76 -12.14
C LEU A 56 11.47 19.51 -12.40
N GLU A 57 10.32 19.63 -13.06
CA GLU A 57 9.50 18.47 -13.44
C GLU A 57 10.24 17.60 -14.46
N VAL A 58 10.88 18.19 -15.47
CA VAL A 58 11.71 17.43 -16.43
C VAL A 58 12.87 16.74 -15.72
N VAL A 59 13.56 17.41 -14.78
CA VAL A 59 14.65 16.79 -14.00
C VAL A 59 14.12 15.66 -13.13
N LYS A 60 12.97 15.85 -12.47
CA LYS A 60 12.32 14.82 -11.66
C LYS A 60 11.94 13.60 -12.51
N GLU A 61 11.28 13.80 -13.64
CA GLU A 61 10.90 12.72 -14.56
C GLU A 61 12.11 11.98 -15.12
N THR A 62 13.14 12.71 -15.56
CA THR A 62 14.37 12.11 -16.10
C THR A 62 15.10 11.29 -15.04
N VAL A 63 15.26 11.81 -13.82
CA VAL A 63 15.87 11.09 -12.71
C VAL A 63 15.04 9.86 -12.32
N LEU A 64 13.72 10.00 -12.19
CA LEU A 64 12.83 8.88 -11.88
C LEU A 64 12.90 7.79 -12.97
N SER A 65 12.93 8.17 -14.25
CA SER A 65 13.05 7.22 -15.36
C SER A 65 14.38 6.46 -15.32
N HIS A 66 15.47 7.14 -14.95
CA HIS A 66 16.80 6.53 -14.87
C HIS A 66 16.94 5.61 -13.67
N LEU A 67 16.38 6.01 -12.52
CA LEU A 67 16.34 5.18 -11.33
C LEU A 67 15.46 3.94 -11.56
N THR A 68 14.28 4.10 -12.14
CA THR A 68 13.35 3.00 -12.40
C THR A 68 13.97 1.94 -13.32
N LYS A 69 14.70 2.35 -14.37
CA LYS A 69 15.41 1.43 -15.27
C LYS A 69 16.53 0.64 -14.59
N LYS A 70 17.11 1.18 -13.51
CA LYS A 70 18.18 0.55 -12.74
C LYS A 70 17.68 -0.30 -11.58
N CYS A 71 16.41 -0.15 -11.19
CA CYS A 71 15.82 -0.99 -10.16
C CYS A 71 15.71 -2.46 -10.63
N PRO A 72 15.84 -3.44 -9.73
CA PRO A 72 15.54 -4.83 -10.05
C PRO A 72 14.10 -5.01 -10.57
N SER A 73 13.87 -6.06 -11.37
CA SER A 73 12.57 -6.29 -12.02
C SER A 73 11.40 -6.39 -11.04
N HIS A 74 11.56 -7.13 -9.93
CA HIS A 74 10.54 -7.27 -8.89
C HIS A 74 10.15 -5.93 -8.24
N VAL A 75 11.10 -5.00 -8.04
CA VAL A 75 10.81 -3.65 -7.52
C VAL A 75 10.02 -2.82 -8.53
N GLN A 76 10.38 -2.90 -9.82
CA GLN A 76 9.64 -2.22 -10.89
C GLN A 76 8.19 -2.71 -10.97
N VAL A 77 7.98 -4.03 -10.83
CA VAL A 77 6.64 -4.65 -10.84
C VAL A 77 5.79 -4.16 -9.68
N ILE A 78 6.34 -4.10 -8.46
CA ILE A 78 5.62 -3.56 -7.29
C ILE A 78 5.19 -2.11 -7.55
N GLY A 79 6.09 -1.29 -8.09
CA GLY A 79 5.76 0.10 -8.45
C GLY A 79 4.61 0.20 -9.45
N LEU A 80 4.52 -0.73 -10.40
CA LEU A 80 3.42 -0.81 -11.35
C LEU A 80 2.12 -1.27 -10.70
N LEU A 81 2.17 -2.32 -9.88
CA LEU A 81 1.01 -2.86 -9.16
C LEU A 81 0.41 -1.85 -8.19
N CYS A 82 1.23 -1.02 -7.54
CA CYS A 82 0.77 0.07 -6.67
C CYS A 82 -0.03 1.15 -7.41
N ARG A 83 0.05 1.20 -8.75
CA ARG A 83 -0.72 2.13 -9.59
C ARG A 83 -1.95 1.49 -10.21
N THR A 84 -2.16 0.19 -10.05
CA THR A 84 -3.27 -0.54 -10.66
C THR A 84 -4.39 -0.78 -9.63
N PRO A 85 -5.50 -0.02 -9.69
CA PRO A 85 -6.56 -0.07 -8.67
C PRO A 85 -7.38 -1.34 -8.69
N GLN A 86 -7.67 -1.85 -9.88
CA GLN A 86 -8.56 -3.00 -10.06
C GLN A 86 -7.82 -4.32 -9.76
N LYS A 87 -8.44 -5.17 -8.94
CA LYS A 87 -7.90 -6.48 -8.55
C LYS A 87 -7.62 -7.37 -9.77
N GLU A 88 -8.59 -7.51 -10.66
CA GLU A 88 -8.46 -8.36 -11.86
C GLU A 88 -7.32 -7.88 -12.77
N SER A 89 -7.16 -6.57 -12.88
CA SER A 89 -6.06 -5.95 -13.61
C SER A 89 -4.70 -6.26 -13.00
N ARG A 90 -4.57 -6.21 -11.67
CA ARG A 90 -3.35 -6.63 -10.97
C ARG A 90 -3.05 -8.11 -11.19
N HIS A 91 -4.05 -8.98 -11.17
CA HIS A 91 -3.85 -10.41 -11.40
C HIS A 91 -3.41 -10.70 -12.84
N GLU A 92 -3.99 -10.02 -13.83
CA GLU A 92 -3.55 -10.13 -15.22
C GLU A 92 -2.12 -9.61 -15.39
N LEU A 93 -1.79 -8.50 -14.74
CA LEU A 93 -0.43 -7.96 -14.74
C LEU A 93 0.56 -8.96 -14.13
N LEU A 94 0.25 -9.53 -12.97
CA LEU A 94 1.06 -10.56 -12.32
C LEU A 94 1.23 -11.79 -13.23
N ARG A 95 0.16 -12.27 -13.89
CA ARG A 95 0.26 -13.38 -14.85
C ARG A 95 1.25 -13.09 -15.98
N ARG A 96 1.23 -11.87 -16.53
CA ARG A 96 2.15 -11.47 -17.62
C ARG A 96 3.59 -11.33 -17.17
N VAL A 97 3.80 -10.76 -15.98
CA VAL A 97 5.13 -10.64 -15.38
C VAL A 97 5.76 -12.02 -15.18
N VAL A 98 4.99 -12.98 -14.69
CA VAL A 98 5.44 -14.36 -14.44
C VAL A 98 5.69 -15.13 -15.74
N ALA A 99 4.91 -14.84 -16.79
CA ALA A 99 5.11 -15.42 -18.12
C ALA A 99 6.38 -14.92 -18.84
N GLY A 100 7.22 -14.11 -18.18
CA GLY A 100 8.47 -13.58 -18.72
C GLY A 100 8.42 -12.10 -19.11
N GLY A 101 7.30 -11.42 -18.87
CA GLY A 101 7.12 -10.02 -19.23
C GLY A 101 7.08 -9.80 -20.75
N GLY A 102 7.41 -8.59 -21.20
CA GLY A 102 7.48 -8.25 -22.62
C GLY A 102 6.87 -6.89 -22.96
N VAL A 103 6.82 -6.58 -24.26
CA VAL A 103 6.23 -5.33 -24.76
C VAL A 103 4.77 -5.58 -25.15
N PHE A 104 3.86 -4.93 -24.45
CA PHE A 104 2.43 -5.00 -24.69
C PHE A 104 1.95 -3.71 -25.35
N LYS A 105 1.03 -3.83 -26.31
CA LYS A 105 0.39 -2.67 -26.93
C LYS A 105 -0.92 -2.41 -26.20
N SER A 106 -1.08 -1.18 -25.71
CA SER A 106 -2.36 -0.62 -25.31
C SER A 106 -3.34 -0.59 -26.50
N GLU A 107 -4.64 -0.53 -26.22
CA GLU A 107 -5.66 -0.20 -27.20
C GLU A 107 -5.39 1.16 -27.88
N ASN A 108 -4.74 2.10 -27.17
CA ASN A 108 -4.30 3.40 -27.70
C ASN A 108 -2.98 3.36 -28.48
N GLY A 109 -2.41 2.17 -28.71
CA GLY A 109 -1.14 2.01 -29.44
C GLY A 109 0.13 2.29 -28.62
N THR A 110 0.00 2.74 -27.37
CA THR A 110 1.13 2.92 -26.43
C THR A 110 1.80 1.58 -26.13
N LYS A 111 3.13 1.51 -26.27
CA LYS A 111 3.92 0.31 -25.97
C LYS A 111 4.35 0.33 -24.51
N VAL A 112 3.80 -0.56 -23.70
CA VAL A 112 4.18 -0.73 -22.29
C VAL A 112 5.16 -1.89 -22.19
N HIS A 113 6.36 -1.63 -21.66
CA HIS A 113 7.35 -2.68 -21.38
C HIS A 113 7.13 -3.21 -19.96
N LEU A 114 6.73 -4.48 -19.85
CA LEU A 114 6.60 -5.18 -18.59
C LEU A 114 7.86 -5.99 -18.27
N PRO A 115 8.51 -5.76 -17.12
CA PRO A 115 9.62 -6.59 -16.68
C PRO A 115 9.15 -7.99 -16.27
N GLY A 116 9.98 -9.01 -16.50
CA GLY A 116 9.75 -10.36 -16.00
C GLY A 116 10.26 -10.54 -14.57
N ALA A 117 9.46 -11.16 -13.69
CA ALA A 117 9.82 -11.43 -12.30
C ALA A 117 9.07 -12.65 -11.75
N ASN A 118 9.66 -13.30 -10.73
CA ASN A 118 9.05 -14.43 -10.03
C ASN A 118 8.03 -13.93 -8.98
N LEU A 119 6.90 -14.62 -8.82
CA LEU A 119 5.91 -14.30 -7.77
C LEU A 119 6.52 -14.32 -6.38
N ASN A 120 7.42 -15.26 -6.10
CA ASN A 120 8.08 -15.37 -4.81
C ASN A 120 8.94 -14.13 -4.52
N ASP A 121 9.70 -13.65 -5.50
CA ASP A 121 10.54 -12.46 -5.34
C ASP A 121 9.69 -11.20 -5.18
N ILE A 122 8.55 -11.12 -5.87
CA ILE A 122 7.59 -10.01 -5.72
C ILE A 122 6.96 -10.03 -4.33
N ALA A 123 6.51 -11.20 -3.87
CA ALA A 123 5.89 -11.37 -2.55
C ALA A 123 6.88 -11.02 -1.43
N ASN A 124 8.10 -11.54 -1.50
CA ASN A 124 9.15 -11.27 -0.52
C ASN A 124 9.56 -9.80 -0.53
N GLN A 125 9.76 -9.22 -1.71
CA GLN A 125 10.09 -7.79 -1.80
C GLN A 125 8.98 -6.91 -1.26
N ALA A 126 7.71 -7.24 -1.51
CA ALA A 126 6.59 -6.52 -0.93
C ALA A 126 6.55 -6.67 0.60
N ASP A 127 6.83 -7.87 1.12
CA ASP A 127 6.90 -8.14 2.55
C ASP A 127 8.02 -7.35 3.25
N ASP A 128 9.22 -7.30 2.65
CA ASP A 128 10.35 -6.50 3.15
C ASP A 128 10.00 -5.00 3.26
N LEU A 129 9.26 -4.48 2.27
CA LEU A 129 8.79 -3.10 2.27
C LEU A 129 7.72 -2.86 3.35
N VAL A 130 6.79 -3.79 3.52
CA VAL A 130 5.79 -3.76 4.59
C VAL A 130 6.48 -3.78 5.96
N GLU A 131 7.43 -4.68 6.18
CA GLU A 131 8.21 -4.74 7.41
C GLU A 131 8.95 -3.43 7.70
N THR A 132 9.58 -2.86 6.69
CA THR A 132 10.30 -1.58 6.81
C THR A 132 9.37 -0.41 7.14
N MET A 133 8.11 -0.45 6.70
CA MET A 133 7.11 0.57 7.03
C MET A 133 6.50 0.35 8.42
N GLU A 134 6.23 -0.91 8.79
CA GLU A 134 5.54 -1.27 10.04
C GLU A 134 6.46 -1.26 11.26
N SER A 135 7.76 -1.47 11.08
CA SER A 135 8.77 -1.35 12.15
C SER A 135 8.99 0.09 12.63
N ARG A 136 8.50 1.09 11.88
CA ARG A 136 8.61 2.50 12.26
C ARG A 136 7.57 2.86 13.33
N PRO A 137 7.90 3.79 14.25
CA PRO A 137 6.95 4.26 15.25
C PRO A 137 5.72 4.95 14.62
N VAL A 138 5.92 5.61 13.47
CA VAL A 138 4.87 6.27 12.69
C VAL A 138 4.90 5.74 11.25
N VAL A 139 3.76 5.30 10.74
CA VAL A 139 3.63 4.87 9.34
C VAL A 139 3.60 6.10 8.44
N PRO A 140 4.51 6.21 7.45
CA PRO A 140 4.62 7.42 6.62
C PRO A 140 3.44 7.59 5.66
N ASP A 141 2.97 6.51 5.03
CA ASP A 141 1.81 6.52 4.13
C ASP A 141 1.01 5.22 4.28
N ARG A 142 -0.21 5.33 4.81
CA ARG A 142 -1.11 4.19 5.02
C ARG A 142 -1.76 3.68 3.74
N LYS A 143 -1.93 4.54 2.72
CA LYS A 143 -2.46 4.11 1.43
C LYS A 143 -1.43 3.26 0.71
N LEU A 144 -0.16 3.67 0.73
CA LEU A 144 0.93 2.86 0.20
C LEU A 144 1.07 1.54 0.96
N LEU A 145 0.97 1.56 2.30
CA LEU A 145 1.01 0.34 3.11
C LEU A 145 -0.10 -0.64 2.71
N ALA A 146 -1.34 -0.14 2.56
CA ALA A 146 -2.46 -0.96 2.11
C ALA A 146 -2.21 -1.58 0.73
N ARG A 147 -1.68 -0.81 -0.22
CA ARG A 147 -1.31 -1.32 -1.56
C ARG A 147 -0.26 -2.43 -1.48
N LEU A 148 0.81 -2.23 -0.71
CA LEU A 148 1.88 -3.22 -0.56
C LEU A 148 1.37 -4.52 0.08
N VAL A 149 0.54 -4.41 1.11
CA VAL A 149 -0.08 -5.57 1.75
C VAL A 149 -0.97 -6.32 0.75
N LEU A 150 -1.82 -5.64 -0.02
CA LEU A 150 -2.63 -6.27 -1.06
C LEU A 150 -1.77 -7.00 -2.10
N ILE A 151 -0.69 -6.37 -2.58
CA ILE A 151 0.21 -6.96 -3.57
C ILE A 151 0.86 -8.23 -3.02
N ARG A 152 1.34 -8.18 -1.77
CA ARG A 152 1.93 -9.33 -1.08
C ARG A 152 0.94 -10.50 -1.02
N GLU A 153 -0.28 -10.24 -0.56
CA GLU A 153 -1.31 -11.28 -0.42
C GLU A 153 -1.79 -11.82 -1.79
N GLU A 154 -1.88 -10.98 -2.81
CA GLU A 154 -2.25 -11.42 -4.17
C GLU A 154 -1.16 -12.28 -4.81
N ALA A 155 0.11 -11.89 -4.67
CA ALA A 155 1.23 -12.68 -5.15
C ALA A 155 1.29 -14.06 -4.48
N ARG A 156 1.12 -14.13 -3.15
CA ARG A 156 1.04 -15.38 -2.37
C ARG A 156 -0.14 -16.25 -2.80
N ASN A 157 -1.31 -15.66 -2.98
CA ASN A 157 -2.49 -16.39 -3.46
C ASN A 157 -2.29 -16.98 -4.85
N MET A 158 -1.62 -16.27 -5.76
CA MET A 158 -1.32 -16.78 -7.11
C MET A 158 -0.29 -17.92 -7.12
N MET A 159 0.52 -18.06 -6.08
CA MET A 159 1.47 -19.18 -5.93
C MET A 159 0.80 -20.49 -5.49
N GLY A 160 -0.51 -20.50 -5.24
CA GLY A 160 -1.31 -21.69 -5.00
C GLY A 160 -1.21 -22.30 -3.60
N GLY A 161 -0.47 -21.69 -2.67
CA GLY A 161 -0.36 -22.19 -1.30
C GLY A 161 -1.41 -21.65 -0.33
N GLY A 162 -2.16 -20.61 -0.72
CA GLY A 162 -3.21 -20.02 0.09
C GLY A 162 -2.68 -19.36 1.37
N ILE A 163 -3.59 -19.12 2.32
CA ILE A 163 -3.32 -18.40 3.57
C ILE A 163 -2.39 -19.17 4.54
N LEU A 164 -2.39 -20.50 4.47
CA LEU A 164 -1.63 -21.39 5.35
C LEU A 164 -0.34 -21.93 4.71
N ASP A 165 0.10 -21.34 3.59
CA ASP A 165 1.35 -21.73 2.97
C ASP A 165 2.52 -21.51 3.95
N GLU A 166 3.29 -22.55 4.23
CA GLU A 166 4.47 -22.48 5.11
C GLU A 166 5.49 -21.45 4.61
N ARG A 167 5.53 -21.18 3.30
CA ARG A 167 6.40 -20.15 2.71
C ARG A 167 6.04 -18.73 3.16
N ASN A 168 4.83 -18.53 3.68
CA ASN A 168 4.38 -17.23 4.17
C ASN A 168 4.86 -16.94 5.61
N ASP A 169 5.38 -17.94 6.33
CA ASP A 169 5.76 -17.79 7.72
C ASP A 169 7.03 -16.92 7.85
N ARG A 170 6.89 -15.77 8.51
CA ARG A 170 8.02 -14.87 8.84
C ARG A 170 8.89 -15.37 10.00
N GLY A 171 8.66 -16.59 10.49
CA GLY A 171 9.44 -17.22 11.56
C GLY A 171 9.20 -16.60 12.95
N LEU A 172 8.11 -15.85 13.13
CA LEU A 172 7.74 -15.31 14.44
C LEU A 172 7.33 -16.44 15.40
N ASN A 173 8.21 -16.76 16.34
CA ASN A 173 7.94 -17.73 17.41
C ASN A 173 6.97 -17.20 18.49
N THR A 174 6.88 -15.88 18.61
CA THR A 174 5.98 -15.21 19.56
C THR A 174 5.15 -14.18 18.81
N LEU A 175 3.82 -14.29 18.92
CA LEU A 175 2.90 -13.33 18.32
C LEU A 175 2.95 -12.00 19.08
N PRO A 176 2.92 -10.86 18.37
CA PRO A 176 2.96 -9.56 19.03
C PRO A 176 1.66 -9.28 19.79
N GLN A 177 1.83 -8.71 20.99
CA GLN A 177 0.77 -8.60 21.99
C GLN A 177 -0.38 -7.68 21.54
N SER A 178 -0.06 -6.61 20.79
CA SER A 178 -1.01 -5.65 20.22
C SER A 178 -2.05 -6.34 19.33
N GLU A 179 -1.57 -7.16 18.40
CA GLU A 179 -2.37 -7.90 17.42
C GLU A 179 -3.21 -8.97 18.11
N VAL A 180 -2.63 -9.73 19.03
CA VAL A 180 -3.34 -10.76 19.81
C VAL A 180 -4.45 -10.15 20.67
N ASN A 181 -4.19 -9.02 21.33
CA ASN A 181 -5.19 -8.31 22.12
C ASN A 181 -6.35 -7.83 21.24
N PHE A 182 -6.04 -7.24 20.09
CA PHE A 182 -7.05 -6.79 19.14
C PHE A 182 -7.86 -7.96 18.59
N LEU A 183 -7.20 -9.05 18.20
CA LEU A 183 -7.88 -10.25 17.72
C LEU A 183 -8.81 -10.85 18.76
N THR A 184 -8.40 -10.87 20.03
CA THR A 184 -9.25 -11.33 21.15
C THR A 184 -10.52 -10.47 21.27
N LYS A 185 -10.43 -9.15 21.08
CA LYS A 185 -11.60 -8.26 21.05
C LYS A 185 -12.52 -8.56 19.86
N LEU A 186 -11.96 -8.82 18.67
CA LEU A 186 -12.75 -9.13 17.48
C LEU A 186 -13.49 -10.48 17.59
N VAL A 187 -12.86 -11.48 18.21
CA VAL A 187 -13.45 -12.82 18.40
C VAL A 187 -14.53 -12.83 19.49
N ALA A 188 -14.44 -11.93 20.47
CA ALA A 188 -15.49 -11.77 21.49
C ALA A 188 -16.81 -11.21 20.91
N LEU A 189 -16.77 -10.65 19.69
CA LEU A 189 -17.92 -10.07 19.00
C LEU A 189 -18.38 -10.97 17.85
N ARG A 190 -19.68 -10.93 17.55
CA ARG A 190 -20.21 -11.63 16.37
C ARG A 190 -19.75 -10.92 15.08
N PRO A 191 -19.38 -11.66 14.03
CA PRO A 191 -18.97 -11.06 12.77
C PRO A 191 -20.11 -10.24 12.17
N GLY A 192 -19.81 -9.02 11.73
CA GLY A 192 -20.82 -8.05 11.32
C GLY A 192 -20.27 -6.63 11.17
N LYS A 193 -21.19 -5.65 11.08
CA LYS A 193 -20.85 -4.24 10.81
C LYS A 193 -19.93 -3.63 11.88
N THR A 194 -20.16 -3.93 13.15
CA THR A 194 -19.33 -3.42 14.26
C THR A 194 -17.89 -3.91 14.17
N VAL A 195 -17.69 -5.21 13.92
CA VAL A 195 -16.35 -5.79 13.76
C VAL A 195 -15.65 -5.20 12.53
N ARG A 196 -16.40 -5.03 11.42
CA ARG A 196 -15.88 -4.37 10.21
C ARG A 196 -15.43 -2.94 10.51
N GLU A 197 -16.23 -2.16 11.23
CA GLU A 197 -15.91 -0.77 11.59
C GLU A 197 -14.68 -0.68 12.50
N MET A 198 -14.54 -1.59 13.47
CA MET A 198 -13.33 -1.69 14.29
C MET A 198 -12.08 -1.97 13.45
N ILE A 199 -12.17 -2.92 12.50
CA ILE A 199 -11.06 -3.20 11.59
C ILE A 199 -10.76 -1.96 10.74
N THR A 200 -11.77 -1.29 10.18
CA THR A 200 -11.60 -0.06 9.40
C THR A 200 -10.88 1.03 10.18
N ASN A 201 -11.27 1.28 11.43
CA ASN A 201 -10.63 2.28 12.28
C ASN A 201 -9.15 1.96 12.50
N VAL A 202 -8.84 0.71 12.86
CA VAL A 202 -7.46 0.27 13.12
C VAL A 202 -6.60 0.38 11.86
N MET A 203 -7.09 -0.09 10.71
CA MET A 203 -6.34 0.00 9.46
C MET A 203 -6.07 1.47 9.07
N GLN A 204 -7.03 2.38 9.29
CA GLN A 204 -6.88 3.82 9.06
C GLN A 204 -5.96 4.52 10.07
N GLY A 205 -5.57 3.87 11.16
CA GLY A 205 -4.71 4.45 12.18
C GLY A 205 -5.42 5.15 13.31
N LYS A 206 -6.63 4.71 13.61
CA LYS A 206 -7.40 5.11 14.79
C LYS A 206 -7.37 3.97 15.80
N ASP A 207 -7.77 4.27 17.03
CA ASP A 207 -7.92 3.28 18.12
C ASP A 207 -6.62 2.47 18.32
N GLU A 208 -6.68 1.13 18.28
CA GLU A 208 -5.52 0.24 18.44
C GLU A 208 -4.47 0.38 17.32
N GLY A 209 -4.82 1.03 16.21
CA GLY A 209 -3.91 1.32 15.09
C GLY A 209 -3.24 2.70 15.18
N ALA A 210 -3.56 3.50 16.20
CA ALA A 210 -3.07 4.88 16.32
C ALA A 210 -1.56 4.95 16.58
N ASP A 211 -0.89 5.76 15.76
CA ASP A 211 0.53 6.05 15.93
C ASP A 211 0.77 6.84 17.22
N ASN A 212 1.74 6.41 18.02
CA ASN A 212 2.16 7.15 19.20
C ASN A 212 3.02 8.33 18.76
N SER A 213 2.43 9.52 18.61
CA SER A 213 3.17 10.76 18.30
C SER A 213 3.85 11.40 19.51
N SER A 214 3.91 10.71 20.66
CA SER A 214 4.54 11.27 21.86
C SER A 214 6.05 11.37 21.66
N SER A 215 6.49 12.55 21.26
CA SER A 215 7.72 13.14 21.77
C SER A 215 7.60 13.15 23.29
N ASP A 216 7.99 12.06 23.94
CA ASP A 216 8.26 12.08 25.38
C ASP A 216 9.61 12.79 25.55
N GLU A 217 9.60 14.11 25.34
CA GLU A 217 10.45 14.98 26.11
C GLU A 217 10.03 14.84 27.56
N GLU A 218 11.01 14.45 28.36
CA GLU A 218 11.03 14.52 29.80
C GLU A 218 10.37 15.83 30.29
N SER A 219 9.11 15.74 30.69
CA SER A 219 8.41 16.85 31.32
C SER A 219 7.63 16.32 32.52
N THR A 220 8.34 16.35 33.63
CA THR A 220 7.81 16.56 34.96
C THR A 220 6.61 17.51 34.94
N THR A 221 5.43 17.02 35.28
CA THR A 221 4.54 17.52 36.34
C THR A 221 3.12 16.98 36.09
N GLY A 222 2.43 16.68 37.18
CA GLY A 222 1.35 15.71 37.18
C GLY A 222 0.03 16.23 36.67
N GLU A 223 -0.72 15.31 36.07
CA GLU A 223 -2.14 15.10 36.33
C GLU A 223 -2.50 13.70 35.84
N ARG A 224 -2.47 12.74 36.76
CA ARG A 224 -2.84 11.35 36.50
C ARG A 224 -4.36 11.27 36.34
N LYS A 225 -4.86 11.24 35.11
CA LYS A 225 -6.15 10.58 34.84
C LYS A 225 -5.96 9.07 34.97
N PRO A 226 -6.73 8.36 35.80
CA PRO A 226 -6.62 6.90 35.89
C PRO A 226 -7.30 6.31 34.65
N SER A 227 -6.51 5.99 33.63
CA SER A 227 -6.99 5.12 32.55
C SER A 227 -7.15 3.71 33.10
N GLY A 228 -8.31 3.13 32.86
CA GLY A 228 -8.83 1.92 33.52
C GLY A 228 -7.93 0.69 33.43
N ILE A 229 -8.13 -0.14 34.45
CA ILE A 229 -7.54 -1.45 34.70
C ILE A 229 -7.80 -2.41 33.53
N ALA A 230 -6.75 -2.76 32.78
CA ALA A 230 -6.45 -4.11 32.26
C ALA A 230 -5.31 -4.05 31.23
N GLY A 231 -4.07 -4.16 31.70
CA GLY A 231 -2.91 -4.27 30.83
C GLY A 231 -1.67 -4.55 31.63
N ARG A 232 -1.26 -5.82 31.67
CA ARG A 232 0.04 -6.25 32.19
C ARG A 232 1.12 -5.30 31.65
N ALA A 233 1.83 -4.62 32.54
CA ALA A 233 2.91 -3.73 32.15
C ALA A 233 3.91 -4.48 31.27
N SER A 234 4.27 -3.89 30.12
CA SER A 234 5.32 -4.39 29.25
C SER A 234 6.58 -4.61 30.09
N VAL A 235 7.07 -5.85 30.14
CA VAL A 235 8.26 -6.25 30.92
C VAL A 235 9.52 -5.48 30.50
N THR A 236 9.48 -4.79 29.35
CA THR A 236 10.60 -4.02 28.78
C THR A 236 10.42 -2.50 28.87
N GLY A 237 9.33 -2.00 29.47
CA GLY A 237 9.07 -0.56 29.61
C GLY A 237 8.76 0.18 28.29
N ARG A 238 8.88 -0.48 27.14
CA ARG A 238 8.50 0.07 25.83
C ARG A 238 7.02 -0.21 25.57
N LYS A 239 6.26 0.84 25.20
CA LYS A 239 4.88 0.69 24.70
C LYS A 239 4.91 -0.23 23.47
N PRO A 240 4.02 -1.23 23.37
CA PRO A 240 3.95 -2.06 22.17
C PRO A 240 3.60 -1.19 20.96
N LEU A 241 4.06 -1.60 19.77
CA LEU A 241 3.66 -0.94 18.53
C LEU A 241 2.14 -1.06 18.36
N PRO A 242 1.49 -0.06 17.73
CA PRO A 242 0.07 -0.17 17.41
C PRO A 242 -0.13 -1.27 16.35
N VAL A 243 -1.37 -1.77 16.26
CA VAL A 243 -1.75 -2.81 15.31
C VAL A 243 -1.55 -2.32 13.88
N ARG A 244 -0.78 -3.08 13.09
CA ARG A 244 -0.51 -2.77 11.67
C ARG A 244 -1.12 -3.80 10.73
N PRO A 245 -1.56 -3.41 9.51
CA PRO A 245 -2.23 -4.32 8.59
C PRO A 245 -1.47 -5.60 8.26
N GLY A 246 -0.17 -5.50 7.96
CA GLY A 246 0.70 -6.61 7.59
C GLY A 246 0.91 -7.58 8.74
N MET A 247 1.34 -7.08 9.91
CA MET A 247 1.47 -7.87 11.15
C MET A 247 0.14 -8.47 11.64
N PHE A 248 -0.97 -7.75 11.46
CA PHE A 248 -2.28 -8.23 11.85
C PHE A 248 -2.72 -9.43 11.00
N LEU A 249 -2.59 -9.35 9.67
CA LEU A 249 -2.88 -10.47 8.77
C LEU A 249 -2.00 -11.68 9.06
N GLU A 250 -0.70 -11.47 9.32
CA GLU A 250 0.23 -12.53 9.73
C GLU A 250 -0.24 -13.23 11.02
N THR A 251 -0.66 -12.45 12.02
CA THR A 251 -1.17 -12.97 13.29
C THR A 251 -2.45 -13.78 13.08
N VAL A 252 -3.37 -13.30 12.24
CA VAL A 252 -4.60 -14.02 11.90
C VAL A 252 -4.29 -15.34 11.21
N SER A 253 -3.38 -15.35 10.23
CA SER A 253 -2.97 -16.56 9.50
C SER A 253 -2.32 -17.59 10.43
N LYS A 254 -1.45 -17.15 11.35
CA LYS A 254 -0.81 -18.05 12.33
C LYS A 254 -1.81 -18.67 13.30
N VAL A 255 -2.73 -17.88 13.85
CA VAL A 255 -3.77 -18.40 14.75
C VAL A 255 -4.70 -19.35 13.98
N LEU A 256 -5.04 -19.03 12.74
CA LEU A 256 -5.83 -19.90 11.88
C LEU A 256 -5.11 -21.25 11.63
N GLY A 257 -3.81 -21.23 11.33
CA GLY A 257 -2.99 -22.44 11.20
C GLY A 257 -2.99 -23.30 12.46
N GLY A 258 -2.85 -22.68 13.64
CA GLY A 258 -2.93 -23.39 14.92
C GLY A 258 -4.32 -24.00 15.20
N ILE A 259 -5.40 -23.36 14.78
CA ILE A 259 -6.76 -23.92 14.88
C ILE A 259 -6.90 -25.17 14.01
N TYR A 260 -6.39 -25.12 12.76
CA TYR A 260 -6.42 -26.29 11.87
C TYR A 260 -5.52 -27.43 12.34
N ALA A 261 -4.40 -27.12 13.01
CA ALA A 261 -3.53 -28.11 13.64
C ALA A 261 -4.15 -28.76 14.90
N GLY A 262 -5.25 -28.20 15.43
CA GLY A 262 -5.98 -28.73 16.59
C GLY A 262 -5.55 -28.17 17.95
N ASP A 263 -4.74 -27.10 17.97
CA ASP A 263 -4.08 -26.60 19.18
C ASP A 263 -4.89 -25.57 19.98
N VAL A 264 -6.01 -25.05 19.42
CA VAL A 264 -6.74 -23.91 20.01
C VAL A 264 -8.24 -24.17 20.14
N PRO A 265 -8.76 -24.48 21.35
CA PRO A 265 -10.20 -24.53 21.59
C PRO A 265 -10.79 -23.11 21.75
N GLY A 266 -11.92 -22.83 21.10
CA GLY A 266 -12.78 -21.68 21.42
C GLY A 266 -12.93 -20.59 20.34
N ILE A 267 -12.19 -20.67 19.23
CA ILE A 267 -12.33 -19.76 18.09
C ILE A 267 -12.76 -20.56 16.86
N THR A 268 -13.82 -20.13 16.16
CA THR A 268 -14.22 -20.78 14.90
C THR A 268 -13.30 -20.32 13.78
N ALA A 269 -12.70 -21.27 13.04
CA ALA A 269 -11.88 -20.97 11.86
C ALA A 269 -12.60 -20.03 10.87
N GLN A 270 -13.91 -20.25 10.69
CA GLN A 270 -14.78 -19.42 9.86
C GLN A 270 -14.80 -17.94 10.26
N HIS A 271 -14.72 -17.63 11.57
CA HIS A 271 -14.68 -16.24 12.03
C HIS A 271 -13.37 -15.56 11.64
N LEU A 272 -12.25 -16.27 11.79
CA LEU A 272 -10.93 -15.74 11.41
C LEU A 272 -10.78 -15.60 9.89
N GLU A 273 -11.29 -16.57 9.12
CA GLU A 273 -11.37 -16.45 7.66
C GLU A 273 -12.19 -15.21 7.26
N TRP A 274 -13.33 -14.97 7.92
CA TRP A 274 -14.15 -13.78 7.70
C TRP A 274 -13.40 -12.49 8.05
N VAL A 275 -12.67 -12.46 9.17
CA VAL A 275 -11.83 -11.32 9.57
C VAL A 275 -10.73 -11.06 8.54
N HIS A 276 -10.03 -12.11 8.10
CA HIS A 276 -8.99 -12.01 7.09
C HIS A 276 -9.53 -11.41 5.78
N GLN A 277 -10.62 -11.97 5.24
CA GLN A 277 -11.24 -11.49 4.01
C GLN A 277 -11.76 -10.05 4.12
N ASN A 278 -12.41 -9.69 5.24
CA ASN A 278 -12.88 -8.32 5.44
C ASN A 278 -11.74 -7.33 5.55
N THR A 279 -10.63 -7.72 6.18
CA THR A 279 -9.42 -6.88 6.26
C THR A 279 -8.89 -6.57 4.86
N LEU A 280 -8.77 -7.59 3.99
CA LEU A 280 -8.35 -7.37 2.59
C LEU A 280 -9.31 -6.45 1.83
N GLN A 281 -10.62 -6.59 2.03
CA GLN A 281 -11.60 -5.71 1.41
C GLN A 281 -11.45 -4.26 1.87
N ILE A 282 -11.27 -4.04 3.18
CA ILE A 282 -11.04 -2.70 3.74
C ILE A 282 -9.75 -2.09 3.19
N LEU A 283 -8.68 -2.89 3.10
CA LEU A 283 -7.43 -2.42 2.52
C LEU A 283 -7.59 -2.03 1.05
N GLN A 284 -8.39 -2.76 0.29
CA GLN A 284 -8.74 -2.40 -1.09
C GLN A 284 -9.48 -1.06 -1.16
N GLU A 285 -10.46 -0.83 -0.28
CA GLU A 285 -11.21 0.44 -0.17
C GLU A 285 -10.32 1.63 0.30
N MET A 286 -9.24 1.34 1.04
CA MET A 286 -8.30 2.37 1.48
C MET A 286 -7.21 2.70 0.45
N ALA A 287 -6.79 1.70 -0.33
CA ALA A 287 -5.70 1.80 -1.28
C ALA A 287 -6.06 2.64 -2.51
N PHE A 288 -7.32 2.60 -2.96
CA PHE A 288 -7.82 3.19 -4.21
C PHE A 288 -9.20 3.79 -3.99
#